data_AF-A0A1F3A252-F1
#
_entry.id   AF-A0A1F3A252-F1
#
_cell.length_a   1.000
_cell.length_b   1.000
_cell.length_c   1.000
_cell.angle_alpha   90.00
_cell.angle_beta   90.00
_cell.angle_gamma   90.00
#
_symmetry.space_group_name_H-M   'P 1'
#
loop_
_entity.id
_entity.type
_entity.pdbx_description
1 polymer ?
#
loop_
_entity_poly.entity_id
_entity_poly.type
_entity_poly.pdbx_seq_one_letter_code
_entity_poly.pdbx_strand_id
1 'polypeptide(L)' 'MAEAASGALRRTLNLGRPDEVYNAIVDAHRDLNDEQCRAFDAGLILLLANHVGDAGVIGEALAAARSSLEGGSR' A
#
# COMPACT_ATOMS: atom_id res chain seq x y z
N MET A 1 8.51 -5.51 -27.04
CA MET A 1 9.52 -5.59 -25.96
C MET A 1 8.81 -5.32 -24.64
N ALA A 2 8.15 -6.34 -24.09
CA ALA A 2 7.48 -6.29 -22.79
C ALA A 2 7.97 -7.52 -22.02
N GLU A 3 9.14 -7.37 -21.40
CA GLU A 3 9.74 -8.42 -20.59
C GLU A 3 10.31 -7.76 -19.33
N ALA A 4 9.57 -7.93 -18.23
CA ALA A 4 10.02 -7.95 -16.83
C ALA A 4 8.80 -7.79 -15.90
N ALA A 5 7.93 -8.79 -15.82
CA ALA A 5 6.99 -8.90 -14.71
C ALA A 5 7.39 -10.12 -13.88
N SER A 6 8.40 -9.92 -13.04
CA SER A 6 8.60 -10.81 -11.89
C SER A 6 8.80 -9.92 -10.68
N GLY A 7 7.73 -9.24 -10.26
CA GLY A 7 7.71 -8.48 -9.03
C GLY A 7 6.95 -9.27 -7.99
N ALA A 8 7.58 -10.22 -7.30
CA ALA A 8 6.91 -11.16 -6.38
C ALA A 8 6.22 -10.47 -5.17
N LEU A 9 5.08 -9.82 -5.42
CA LEU A 9 4.30 -9.12 -4.42
C LEU A 9 3.91 -10.10 -3.31
N ARG A 10 4.34 -9.80 -2.09
CA ARG A 10 3.99 -10.60 -0.91
C ARG A 10 2.56 -10.27 -0.48
N ARG A 11 1.67 -11.25 -0.68
CA ARG A 11 0.23 -11.16 -0.29
C ARG A 11 -0.06 -11.73 1.09
N THR A 12 0.96 -12.29 1.75
CA THR A 12 0.86 -12.85 3.10
C THR A 12 1.36 -11.83 4.13
N LEU A 13 0.80 -11.89 5.34
CA LEU A 13 1.23 -11.02 6.44
C LEU A 13 2.73 -11.17 6.68
N ASN A 14 3.46 -10.06 6.62
CA ASN A 14 4.91 -10.01 6.79
C ASN A 14 5.35 -9.05 7.91
N LEU A 15 4.45 -8.71 8.83
CA LEU A 15 4.73 -7.86 9.97
C LEU A 15 4.85 -8.73 11.23
N GLY A 16 5.91 -8.54 12.02
CA GLY A 16 6.09 -9.28 13.28
C GLY A 16 5.07 -8.89 14.36
N ARG A 17 4.57 -7.65 14.31
CA ARG A 17 3.56 -7.10 15.23
C ARG A 17 2.51 -6.33 14.39
N PRO A 18 1.59 -7.03 13.70
CA PRO A 18 0.62 -6.40 12.81
C PRO A 18 -0.22 -5.35 13.52
N ASP A 19 -0.76 -5.69 14.70
CA ASP A 19 -1.72 -4.85 15.42
C ASP A 19 -1.13 -3.49 15.82
N GLU A 20 0.15 -3.46 16.22
CA GLU A 20 0.84 -2.23 16.56
C GLU A 20 1.07 -1.32 15.37
N VAL A 21 1.41 -1.91 14.22
CA VAL A 21 1.59 -1.13 12.99
C VAL A 21 0.25 -0.55 12.54
N TYR A 22 -0.83 -1.34 12.58
CA TYR A 22 -2.16 -0.85 12.26
C TYR A 22 -2.60 0.26 13.21
N ASN A 23 -2.43 0.08 14.53
CA ASN A 23 -2.76 1.12 15.51
C ASN A 23 -1.96 2.39 15.28
N ALA A 24 -0.65 2.29 15.00
CA ALA A 24 0.18 3.45 14.70
C ALA A 24 -0.29 4.23 13.47
N ILE A 25 -0.73 3.53 12.41
CA ILE A 25 -1.30 4.17 11.23
C ILE A 25 -2.62 4.87 11.57
N VAL A 26 -3.51 4.22 12.32
CA VAL A 26 -4.80 4.81 12.73
C VAL A 26 -4.60 6.03 13.62
N ASP A 27 -3.70 5.94 14.60
CA ASP A 27 -3.40 7.04 15.51
C ASP A 27 -2.79 8.23 14.77
N ALA A 28 -1.98 8.00 13.72
CA ALA A 28 -1.45 9.07 12.87
C ALA A 28 -2.53 9.89 12.15
N HIS A 29 -3.73 9.33 11.95
CA HIS A 29 -4.87 10.02 11.33
C HIS A 29 -5.78 10.75 12.32
N ARG A 30 -5.66 10.51 13.63
CA ARG A 30 -6.64 10.92 14.65
C ARG A 30 -6.95 12.43 14.65
N ASP A 31 -5.98 13.26 14.32
CA ASP A 31 -6.09 14.73 14.36
C ASP A 31 -6.10 15.36 12.95
N LEU A 32 -6.28 14.55 11.90
CA LEU A 32 -6.28 15.00 10.52
C LEU A 32 -7.72 15.10 9.97
N ASN A 33 -7.98 16.14 9.18
CA ASN A 33 -9.18 16.22 8.37
C ASN A 33 -9.06 15.37 7.09
N ASP A 34 -10.16 15.15 6.36
CA ASP A 34 -10.17 14.30 5.16
C ASP A 34 -9.14 14.67 4.09
N GLU A 35 -8.86 15.95 3.89
CA GLU A 35 -7.86 16.41 2.93
C GLU A 35 -6.44 16.12 3.42
N GLN A 36 -6.18 16.34 4.71
CA GLN A 36 -4.91 16.00 5.35
C GLN A 36 -4.68 14.49 5.38
N CYS A 37 -5.71 13.68 5.64
CA CYS A 37 -5.64 12.21 5.57
C CYS A 37 -5.19 11.76 4.17
N ARG A 38 -5.81 12.29 3.10
CA ARG A 38 -5.41 11.95 1.73
C ARG A 38 -3.97 12.36 1.41
N ALA A 39 -3.54 13.54 1.88
CA ALA A 39 -2.18 14.00 1.69
C ALA A 39 -1.17 13.13 2.47
N PHE A 40 -1.51 12.76 3.71
CA PHE A 40 -0.72 11.84 4.54
C PHE A 40 -0.57 10.47 3.87
N ASP A 41 -1.67 9.87 3.42
CA ASP A 41 -1.69 8.56 2.75
C ASP A 41 -0.84 8.58 1.47
N ALA A 42 -0.99 9.61 0.63
CA ALA A 42 -0.18 9.75 -0.58
C ALA A 42 1.32 9.84 -0.27
N GLY A 43 1.68 10.61 0.77
CA GLY A 43 3.06 10.73 1.24
C GLY A 43 3.61 9.41 1.78
N LEU A 44 2.83 8.70 2.61
CA LEU A 44 3.19 7.40 3.16
C LEU A 44 3.40 6.35 2.05
N ILE A 45 2.48 6.28 1.09
CA ILE A 45 2.58 5.38 -0.07
C ILE A 45 3.87 5.67 -0.85
N LEU A 46 4.21 6.93 -1.09
CA LEU A 46 5.43 7.30 -1.82
C LEU A 46 6.70 6.89 -1.05
N LEU A 47 6.74 7.12 0.27
CA LEU A 47 7.87 6.70 1.10
C LEU A 47 8.05 5.18 1.07
N LEU A 48 6.96 4.42 1.17
CA LEU A 48 7.00 2.96 1.10
C LEU A 48 7.40 2.46 -0.28
N ALA A 49 6.90 3.09 -1.36
CA ALA A 49 7.30 2.76 -2.73
C ALA A 49 8.81 2.98 -2.94
N ASN A 50 9.35 4.09 -2.44
CA ASN A 50 10.79 4.37 -2.48
C ASN A 50 11.59 3.35 -1.66
N HIS A 51 11.07 2.92 -0.50
CA HIS A 51 11.72 1.90 0.32
C HIS A 51 11.72 0.52 -0.36
N VAL A 52 10.64 0.15 -1.06
CA VAL A 52 10.55 -1.09 -1.82
C VAL A 52 11.51 -1.08 -3.02
N GLY A 53 11.59 0.03 -3.75
CA GLY A 53 12.57 0.23 -4.83
C GLY A 53 12.41 -0.62 -6.09
N ASP A 54 11.39 -1.49 -6.14
CA ASP A 54 11.11 -2.40 -7.25
C ASP A 54 9.83 -2.00 -7.99
N ALA A 55 10.00 -1.50 -9.22
CA ALA A 55 8.89 -1.04 -10.06
C ALA A 55 7.94 -2.19 -10.48
N GLY A 56 8.43 -3.43 -10.59
CA GLY A 56 7.61 -4.60 -10.88
C GLY A 56 6.69 -4.92 -9.72
N VAL A 57 7.23 -4.96 -8.50
CA VAL A 57 6.44 -5.18 -7.26
C VAL A 57 5.39 -4.08 -7.08
N ILE A 58 5.77 -2.82 -7.32
CA ILE A 58 4.85 -1.67 -7.24
C ILE A 58 3.73 -1.80 -8.28
N GLY A 59 4.06 -2.17 -9.52
CA GLY A 59 3.08 -2.41 -10.58
C GLY A 59 2.07 -3.51 -10.23
N GLU A 60 2.53 -4.62 -9.68
CA GLU A 60 1.65 -5.70 -9.20
C GLU A 60 0.76 -5.26 -8.03
N ALA A 61 1.30 -4.46 -7.10
CA ALA A 61 0.52 -3.91 -5.98
C ALA A 61 -0.62 -3.00 -6.46
N LEU A 62 -0.33 -2.12 -7.43
CA LEU A 62 -1.34 -1.24 -8.03
C LEU A 62 -2.46 -2.02 -8.73
N ALA A 63 -2.09 -3.04 -9.52
CA ALA A 63 -3.07 -3.91 -10.18
C ALA A 63 -3.94 -4.67 -9.16
N ALA A 64 -3.33 -5.20 -8.10
CA ALA A 64 -4.05 -5.89 -7.03
C ALA A 64 -5.03 -4.95 -6.30
N ALA A 65 -4.58 -3.74 -5.92
CA ALA A 65 -5.43 -2.75 -5.26
C ALA A 65 -6.63 -2.36 -6.12
N ARG A 66 -6.45 -2.21 -7.45
CA ARG A 66 -7.54 -1.93 -8.38
C ARG A 66 -8.55 -3.09 -8.43
N SER A 67 -8.07 -4.32 -8.51
CA SER A 67 -8.92 -5.51 -8.56
C SER A 67 -9.77 -5.68 -7.30
N SER A 68 -9.24 -5.36 -6.11
CA SER A 68 -10.00 -5.43 -4.85
C SER A 68 -11.22 -4.51 -4.83
N LEU A 69 -11.17 -3.36 -5.53
CA LEU A 69 -12.31 -2.45 -5.66
C LEU A 69 -13.39 -3.00 -6.60
N GLU A 70 -12.99 -3.75 -7.63
CA GLU A 70 -13.90 -4.36 -8.60
C GLU A 70 -14.57 -5.63 -8.05
N GLY A 71 -13.87 -6.37 -7.19
CA GLY A 71 -14.37 -7.57 -6.53
C GLY A 71 -15.26 -7.33 -5.30
N GLY A 72 -15.23 -6.13 -4.71
CA GLY A 72 -16.01 -5.76 -3.52
C GLY A 72 -17.49 -5.42 -3.75
N SER A 73 -18.00 -5.64 -4.97
CA SER A 73 -19.40 -5.39 -5.36
C SER A 73 -20.24 -6.69 -5.50
N ARG A 74 -19.83 -7.78 -4.84
CA ARG A 74 -20.58 -9.05 -4.73
C ARG A 74 -20.83 -9.38 -3.27
#